data_AF-A0A9E3EXV5-F1
#
_entry.id   AF-A0A9E3EXV5-F1
#
_cell.length_a   1.000
_cell.length_b   1.000
_cell.length_c   1.000
_cell.angle_alpha   90.00
_cell.angle_beta   90.00
_cell.angle_gamma   90.00
#
_symmetry.space_group_name_H-M   'P 1'
#
loop_
_entity.id
_entity.type
_entity.pdbx_description
1 polymer ?
#
loop_
_entity_poly.entity_id
_entity_poly.type
_entity_poly.pdbx_seq_one_letter_code
_entity_poly.pdbx_strand_id
1 'polypeptide(L)'
;MAITAPRRLMGWALALAVIVPLQHANASTPPRASAPADAGGNEAILDEVWRTVRDHFYDPRLGGLDWAAVRARYAPQAAAATSEEALAAVINAMLAELHASHTALYTPAEPAYYQLADIFAGVLRHRGLERAFPGGRITYPGIGLFTRTDAEGRVFVAGVIDDAPAQRAGLLVGDEILAVDGAPFRPVLSFKDRVGSPVTLSVRRSAGGPPLQLSVTPAALQPHEMFLHGLRASARLIPTGNGLRVGYAHLWSYAGRAYQDALEELVSEGPLKDADALVIDLREGWGGAVPEYLDLFNAR
;
A
#
# COMPACT_ATOMS: atom_id res chain seq x y z
N MET A 1 -51.74 -48.01 4.92
CA MET A 1 -50.27 -48.00 4.82
C MET A 1 -49.78 -46.89 5.74
N ALA A 2 -48.96 -47.25 6.73
CA ALA A 2 -48.79 -46.50 7.96
C ALA A 2 -48.00 -45.19 7.83
N ILE A 3 -48.51 -44.22 8.58
CA ILE A 3 -48.01 -42.94 9.07
C ILE A 3 -46.51 -42.95 9.43
N THR A 4 -45.74 -41.93 9.02
CA THR A 4 -44.98 -41.00 9.90
C THR A 4 -43.98 -40.10 9.14
N ALA A 5 -44.13 -38.79 9.34
CA ALA A 5 -43.04 -37.81 9.42
C ALA A 5 -43.29 -37.02 10.74
N PRO A 6 -42.42 -36.11 11.24
CA PRO A 6 -41.00 -35.82 10.97
C PRO A 6 -40.16 -35.80 12.29
N ARG A 7 -38.83 -35.66 12.22
CA ARG A 7 -38.04 -35.16 13.36
C ARG A 7 -36.95 -34.18 12.94
N ARG A 8 -37.18 -32.90 13.28
CA ARG A 8 -36.14 -31.89 13.51
C ARG A 8 -35.44 -32.22 14.83
N LEU A 9 -34.12 -32.07 14.89
CA LEU A 9 -33.40 -31.93 16.15
C LEU A 9 -32.70 -30.57 16.16
N MET A 10 -33.28 -29.68 16.96
CA MET A 10 -32.65 -28.51 17.55
C MET A 10 -32.07 -29.01 18.88
N GLY A 11 -30.77 -28.82 19.11
CA GLY A 11 -30.07 -29.26 20.32
C GLY A 11 -29.09 -28.20 20.78
N TRP A 12 -29.28 -27.77 22.01
CA TRP A 12 -28.72 -26.58 22.65
C TRP A 12 -27.26 -26.73 23.10
N ALA A 13 -26.66 -25.57 23.36
CA ALA A 13 -25.32 -25.34 23.90
C ALA A 13 -25.07 -25.97 25.29
N LEU A 14 -23.79 -26.21 25.61
CA LEU A 14 -23.29 -26.09 26.98
C LEU A 14 -21.88 -25.48 26.98
N ALA A 15 -21.77 -24.27 27.52
CA ALA A 15 -20.52 -23.67 27.95
C ALA A 15 -20.12 -24.31 29.30
N LEU A 16 -18.87 -24.73 29.42
CA LEU A 16 -18.25 -25.08 30.70
C LEU A 16 -17.20 -24.02 31.01
N ALA A 17 -17.52 -23.15 31.97
CA ALA A 17 -16.56 -22.29 32.63
C ALA A 17 -15.86 -23.10 33.73
N VAL A 18 -14.56 -23.32 33.61
CA VAL A 18 -13.72 -23.81 34.70
C VAL A 18 -12.95 -22.62 35.26
N ILE A 19 -13.31 -22.22 36.47
CA ILE A 19 -12.55 -21.28 37.29
C ILE A 19 -11.43 -22.10 37.94
N VAL A 20 -10.17 -21.83 37.56
CA VAL A 20 -8.97 -22.36 38.23
C VAL A 20 -8.27 -21.18 38.93
N PRO A 21 -7.86 -21.33 40.20
CA PRO A 21 -7.32 -20.22 40.98
C PRO A 21 -5.94 -19.75 40.48
N LEU A 22 -5.72 -18.44 40.60
CA LEU A 22 -4.45 -17.76 40.40
C LEU A 22 -3.35 -18.36 41.29
N GLN A 23 -2.31 -18.89 40.67
CA GLN A 23 -1.00 -19.02 41.28
C GLN A 23 0.03 -18.28 40.42
N HIS A 24 0.73 -17.34 41.05
CA HIS A 24 1.82 -16.60 40.45
C HIS A 24 3.03 -17.52 40.29
N ALA A 25 3.46 -17.74 39.05
CA ALA A 25 4.79 -18.24 38.74
C ALA A 25 5.37 -17.45 37.56
N ASN A 26 6.37 -16.64 37.86
CA ASN A 26 7.22 -15.97 36.87
C ASN A 26 8.06 -17.03 36.15
N ALA A 27 7.75 -17.28 34.88
CA ALA A 27 8.65 -17.94 33.94
C ALA A 27 8.45 -17.33 32.55
N SER A 28 9.42 -16.53 32.13
CA SER A 28 9.54 -15.93 30.80
C SER A 28 9.56 -17.06 29.76
N THR A 29 8.42 -17.32 29.12
CA THR A 29 8.35 -18.27 28.00
C THR A 29 8.82 -17.53 26.75
N PRO A 30 9.89 -17.97 26.06
CA PRO A 30 10.28 -17.35 24.79
C PRO A 30 9.13 -17.52 23.78
N PRO A 31 8.89 -16.53 22.89
CA PRO A 31 7.85 -16.66 21.89
C PRO A 31 8.10 -17.91 21.04
N ARG A 32 7.11 -18.81 21.04
CA ARG A 32 7.05 -19.97 20.16
C ARG A 32 7.21 -19.47 18.72
N ALA A 33 8.21 -20.01 18.03
CA ALA A 33 8.30 -19.89 16.58
C ALA A 33 6.94 -20.24 15.96
N SER A 34 6.47 -19.36 15.08
CA SER A 34 5.26 -19.56 14.30
C SER A 34 5.28 -20.95 13.64
N ALA A 35 4.17 -21.68 13.79
CA ALA A 35 3.94 -22.97 13.18
C ALA A 35 4.09 -22.92 11.64
N PRO A 36 4.42 -24.05 10.98
CA PRO A 36 4.86 -24.08 9.59
C PRO A 36 3.72 -23.75 8.62
N ALA A 37 4.09 -23.12 7.50
CA ALA A 37 3.22 -22.80 6.37
C ALA A 37 2.48 -24.04 5.84
N ASP A 38 1.15 -23.92 5.69
CA ASP A 38 0.31 -24.98 5.15
C ASP A 38 0.60 -25.24 3.65
N ALA A 39 0.86 -26.52 3.35
CA ALA A 39 0.79 -27.27 2.09
C ALA A 39 0.85 -26.49 0.74
N GLY A 40 2.07 -26.24 0.26
CA GLY A 40 2.37 -25.86 -1.13
C GLY A 40 3.82 -25.43 -1.34
N GLY A 41 4.43 -24.81 -0.32
CA GLY A 41 5.80 -24.28 -0.40
C GLY A 41 5.92 -23.08 -1.34
N ASN A 42 7.08 -22.41 -1.30
CA ASN A 42 7.34 -21.23 -2.11
C ASN A 42 7.22 -21.48 -3.63
N GLU A 43 7.52 -22.69 -4.09
CA GLU A 43 7.36 -23.07 -5.50
C GLU A 43 5.89 -23.04 -5.93
N ALA A 44 4.94 -23.45 -5.08
CA ALA A 44 3.52 -23.39 -5.44
C ALA A 44 3.01 -21.94 -5.59
N ILE A 45 3.56 -21.00 -4.81
CA ILE A 45 3.25 -19.57 -4.96
C ILE A 45 3.77 -19.06 -6.31
N LEU A 46 5.02 -19.39 -6.66
CA LEU A 46 5.57 -19.06 -7.98
C LEU A 46 4.72 -19.67 -9.10
N ASP A 47 4.27 -20.91 -8.94
CA ASP A 47 3.43 -21.60 -9.93
C ASP A 47 2.08 -20.94 -10.13
N GLU A 48 1.47 -20.44 -9.05
CA GLU A 48 0.22 -19.70 -9.14
C GLU A 48 0.39 -18.40 -9.91
N VAL A 49 1.45 -17.63 -9.61
CA VAL A 49 1.76 -16.39 -10.34
C VAL A 49 2.08 -16.69 -11.80
N TRP A 50 2.95 -17.68 -12.06
CA TRP A 50 3.34 -18.10 -13.40
C TRP A 50 2.12 -18.50 -14.25
N ARG A 51 1.20 -19.29 -13.68
CA ARG A 51 -0.04 -19.72 -14.34
C ARG A 51 -0.98 -18.56 -14.60
N THR A 52 -1.11 -17.65 -13.63
CA THR A 52 -1.94 -16.45 -13.77
C THR A 52 -1.46 -15.59 -14.94
N VAL A 53 -0.16 -15.39 -15.09
CA VAL A 53 0.41 -14.68 -16.24
C VAL A 53 0.14 -15.44 -17.54
N ARG A 54 0.42 -16.76 -17.57
CA ARG A 54 0.19 -17.60 -18.76
C ARG A 54 -1.25 -17.48 -19.28
N ASP A 55 -2.22 -17.44 -18.36
CA ASP A 55 -3.64 -17.52 -18.70
C ASP A 55 -4.29 -16.14 -18.93
N HIS A 56 -3.69 -15.05 -18.42
CA HIS A 56 -4.35 -13.74 -18.35
C HIS A 56 -3.49 -12.54 -18.77
N PHE A 57 -2.25 -12.73 -19.19
CA PHE A 57 -1.43 -11.64 -19.72
C PHE A 57 -2.03 -11.09 -21.02
N TYR A 58 -1.89 -9.77 -21.22
CA TYR A 58 -2.57 -9.07 -22.33
C TYR A 58 -2.10 -9.53 -23.72
N ASP A 59 -0.81 -9.86 -23.86
CA ASP A 59 -0.26 -10.49 -25.05
C ASP A 59 -0.21 -12.01 -24.84
N PRO A 60 -1.07 -12.81 -25.50
CA PRO A 60 -1.09 -14.26 -25.31
C PRO A 60 0.21 -14.95 -25.77
N ARG A 61 1.08 -14.26 -26.52
CA ARG A 61 2.40 -14.77 -26.89
C ARG A 61 3.48 -14.48 -25.85
N LEU A 62 3.16 -13.74 -24.79
CA LEU A 62 4.07 -13.38 -23.70
C LEU A 62 5.35 -12.71 -24.22
N GLY A 63 5.24 -11.84 -25.24
CA GLY A 63 6.41 -11.22 -25.87
C GLY A 63 7.31 -12.19 -26.65
N GLY A 64 6.85 -13.42 -26.93
CA GLY A 64 7.63 -14.47 -27.57
C GLY A 64 8.47 -15.34 -26.61
N LEU A 65 8.29 -15.18 -25.29
CA LEU A 65 9.01 -15.96 -24.30
C LEU A 65 8.54 -17.42 -24.27
N ASP A 66 9.50 -18.35 -24.13
CA ASP A 66 9.19 -19.70 -23.68
C ASP A 66 8.91 -19.66 -22.17
N TRP A 67 7.63 -19.48 -21.85
CA TRP A 67 7.20 -19.31 -20.47
C TRP A 67 7.44 -20.56 -19.61
N ALA A 68 7.42 -21.76 -20.20
CA ALA A 68 7.75 -22.99 -19.48
C ALA A 68 9.25 -23.03 -19.10
N ALA A 69 10.13 -22.60 -20.02
CA ALA A 69 11.56 -22.46 -19.73
C ALA A 69 11.82 -21.37 -18.66
N VAL A 70 11.05 -20.27 -18.66
CA VAL A 70 11.12 -19.25 -17.60
C VAL A 70 10.77 -19.87 -16.24
N ARG A 71 9.65 -20.60 -16.11
CA ARG A 71 9.29 -21.29 -14.85
C ARG A 71 10.44 -22.18 -14.36
N ALA A 72 10.99 -23.01 -15.25
CA ALA A 72 12.05 -23.96 -14.90
C ALA A 72 13.30 -23.28 -14.34
N ARG A 73 13.60 -22.04 -14.78
CA ARG A 73 14.72 -21.24 -14.28
C ARG A 73 14.48 -20.69 -12.87
N TYR A 74 13.27 -20.25 -12.56
CA TYR A 74 12.96 -19.53 -11.32
C TYR A 74 12.40 -20.42 -10.19
N ALA A 75 11.73 -21.54 -10.51
CA ALA A 75 11.20 -22.48 -9.53
C ALA A 75 12.21 -22.92 -8.44
N PRO A 76 13.44 -23.37 -8.77
CA PRO A 76 14.41 -23.77 -7.73
C PRO A 76 14.87 -22.59 -6.86
N GLN A 77 14.90 -21.37 -7.40
CA GLN A 77 15.25 -20.16 -6.65
C GLN A 77 14.14 -19.81 -5.66
N ALA A 78 12.87 -19.93 -6.07
CA ALA A 78 11.72 -19.71 -5.20
C ALA A 78 11.70 -20.75 -4.06
N ALA A 79 11.93 -22.03 -4.38
CA ALA A 79 12.04 -23.09 -3.38
C ALA A 79 13.13 -22.84 -2.34
N ALA A 80 14.24 -22.20 -2.72
CA ALA A 80 15.35 -21.86 -1.84
C ALA A 80 15.16 -20.55 -1.04
N ALA A 81 14.13 -19.74 -1.36
CA ALA A 81 13.91 -18.48 -0.67
C ALA A 81 13.57 -18.69 0.81
N THR A 82 14.22 -17.94 1.70
CA THR A 82 14.09 -18.09 3.15
C THR A 82 13.21 -17.04 3.82
N SER A 83 12.70 -16.07 3.05
CA SER A 83 11.77 -15.04 3.51
C SER A 83 10.76 -14.68 2.42
N GLU A 84 9.68 -14.02 2.81
CA GLU A 84 8.66 -13.53 1.88
C GLU A 84 9.23 -12.50 0.91
N GLU A 85 10.12 -11.61 1.38
CA GLU A 85 10.79 -10.62 0.55
C GLU A 85 11.75 -11.29 -0.45
N ALA A 86 12.47 -12.33 -0.04
CA ALA A 86 13.33 -13.11 -0.92
C ALA A 86 12.50 -13.83 -2.00
N LEU A 87 11.36 -14.41 -1.63
CA LEU A 87 10.45 -15.03 -2.59
C LEU A 87 9.87 -14.01 -3.56
N ALA A 88 9.41 -12.86 -3.06
CA ALA A 88 8.87 -11.79 -3.89
C ALA A 88 9.92 -11.23 -4.86
N ALA A 89 11.18 -11.12 -4.44
CA ALA A 89 12.27 -10.73 -5.33
C ALA A 89 12.48 -11.74 -6.49
N VAL A 90 12.44 -13.05 -6.19
CA VAL A 90 12.53 -14.10 -7.22
C VAL A 90 11.33 -14.03 -8.19
N ILE A 91 10.12 -13.90 -7.67
CA ILE A 91 8.91 -13.80 -8.49
C ILE A 91 8.93 -12.52 -9.35
N ASN A 92 9.32 -11.38 -8.78
CA ASN A 92 9.40 -10.13 -9.53
C ASN A 92 10.52 -10.15 -10.58
N ALA A 93 11.62 -10.86 -10.33
CA ALA A 93 12.63 -11.11 -11.36
C ALA A 93 12.08 -11.96 -12.52
N MET A 94 11.25 -12.96 -12.23
CA MET A 94 10.54 -13.75 -13.25
C MET A 94 9.55 -12.88 -14.05
N LEU A 95 8.79 -12.02 -13.36
CA LEU A 95 7.83 -11.11 -14.00
C LEU A 95 8.52 -10.04 -14.86
N ALA A 96 9.70 -9.59 -14.48
CA ALA A 96 10.46 -8.57 -15.21
C ALA A 96 10.91 -9.03 -16.62
N GLU A 97 11.05 -10.34 -16.85
CA GLU A 97 11.36 -10.92 -18.17
C GLU A 97 10.28 -10.57 -19.21
N LEU A 98 9.04 -10.28 -18.79
CA LEU A 98 7.94 -9.87 -19.67
C LEU A 98 8.12 -8.45 -20.23
N HIS A 99 9.04 -7.66 -19.68
CA HIS A 99 9.28 -6.26 -20.04
C HIS A 99 7.99 -5.41 -20.06
N ALA A 100 7.07 -5.69 -19.13
CA ALA A 100 5.79 -5.04 -19.04
C ALA A 100 5.64 -4.26 -17.73
N SER A 101 5.02 -3.07 -17.83
CA SER A 101 4.59 -2.33 -16.65
C SER A 101 3.42 -3.05 -15.97
N HIS A 102 3.07 -2.62 -14.74
CA HIS A 102 1.93 -3.13 -13.97
C HIS A 102 1.93 -4.65 -13.75
N THR A 103 3.12 -5.26 -13.78
CA THR A 103 3.29 -6.70 -13.65
C THR A 103 4.28 -6.98 -12.53
N ALA A 104 3.78 -6.96 -11.29
CA ALA A 104 4.58 -7.16 -10.09
C ALA A 104 3.75 -7.84 -8.98
N LEU A 105 4.43 -8.60 -8.13
CA LEU A 105 3.95 -9.08 -6.84
C LEU A 105 4.34 -8.07 -5.76
N TYR A 106 3.38 -7.69 -4.93
CA TYR A 106 3.59 -6.84 -3.75
C TYR A 106 3.29 -7.62 -2.48
N THR A 107 4.06 -7.35 -1.42
CA THR A 107 3.94 -8.01 -0.11
C THR A 107 3.33 -7.09 0.95
N PRO A 108 2.78 -7.61 2.06
CA PRO A 108 2.31 -6.80 3.20
C PRO A 108 3.41 -5.96 3.88
N ALA A 109 4.68 -6.18 3.53
CA ALA A 109 5.78 -5.30 3.94
C ALA A 109 5.85 -4.00 3.10
N GLU A 110 5.01 -3.82 2.09
CA GLU A 110 5.08 -2.71 1.15
C GLU A 110 3.79 -1.87 1.17
N PRO A 111 3.87 -0.52 1.15
CA PRO A 111 2.69 0.33 1.04
C PRO A 111 1.85 0.03 -0.21
N ALA A 112 2.51 -0.32 -1.32
CA ALA A 112 1.86 -0.61 -2.60
C ALA A 112 0.86 -1.78 -2.52
N TYR A 113 1.11 -2.78 -1.67
CA TYR A 113 0.18 -3.90 -1.43
C TYR A 113 -1.19 -3.39 -0.95
N TYR A 114 -1.18 -2.47 0.02
CA TYR A 114 -2.41 -1.88 0.57
C TYR A 114 -3.00 -0.84 -0.36
N GLN A 115 -2.17 0.03 -0.94
CA GLN A 115 -2.62 1.12 -1.80
C GLN A 115 -3.32 0.59 -3.06
N LEU A 116 -2.75 -0.41 -3.73
CA LEU A 116 -3.37 -1.03 -4.90
C LEU A 116 -4.59 -1.87 -4.52
N ALA A 117 -4.56 -2.58 -3.39
CA ALA A 117 -5.74 -3.32 -2.92
C ALA A 117 -6.94 -2.39 -2.68
N ASP A 118 -6.70 -1.19 -2.13
CA ASP A 118 -7.76 -0.22 -1.83
C ASP A 118 -8.25 0.49 -3.10
N ILE A 119 -7.33 0.89 -3.99
CA ILE A 119 -7.66 1.44 -5.31
C ILE A 119 -8.56 0.47 -6.10
N PHE A 120 -8.25 -0.83 -6.08
CA PHE A 120 -9.01 -1.85 -6.82
C PHE A 120 -10.04 -2.59 -5.95
N ALA A 121 -10.37 -2.08 -4.76
CA ALA A 121 -11.23 -2.77 -3.80
C ALA A 121 -12.58 -3.19 -4.40
N GLY A 122 -13.18 -2.35 -5.26
CA GLY A 122 -14.44 -2.66 -5.95
C GLY A 122 -14.38 -3.94 -6.77
N VAL A 123 -13.29 -4.16 -7.51
CA VAL A 123 -13.08 -5.38 -8.31
C VAL A 123 -12.64 -6.55 -7.43
N LEU A 124 -11.77 -6.30 -6.45
CA LEU A 124 -11.17 -7.34 -5.61
C LEU A 124 -12.13 -7.93 -4.58
N ARG A 125 -13.16 -7.19 -4.14
CA ARG A 125 -14.21 -7.71 -3.23
C ARG A 125 -14.83 -9.01 -3.75
N HIS A 126 -15.10 -9.08 -5.05
CA HIS A 126 -15.65 -10.27 -5.69
C HIS A 126 -14.61 -11.38 -5.93
N ARG A 127 -13.31 -11.10 -5.70
CA ARG A 127 -12.20 -12.05 -5.85
C ARG A 127 -11.59 -12.47 -4.51
N GLY A 128 -12.31 -12.24 -3.41
CA GLY A 128 -11.94 -12.72 -2.09
C GLY A 128 -10.97 -11.83 -1.34
N LEU A 129 -11.04 -10.50 -1.56
CA LEU A 129 -10.35 -9.48 -0.77
C LEU A 129 -10.52 -9.68 0.74
N GLU A 130 -11.69 -10.15 1.19
CA GLU A 130 -11.98 -10.47 2.60
C GLU A 130 -11.03 -11.49 3.22
N ARG A 131 -10.39 -12.35 2.41
CA ARG A 131 -9.38 -13.30 2.92
C ARG A 131 -8.11 -12.58 3.38
N ALA A 132 -7.72 -11.53 2.65
CA ALA A 132 -6.53 -10.73 2.95
C ALA A 132 -6.84 -9.59 3.94
N PHE A 133 -8.06 -9.05 3.89
CA PHE A 133 -8.52 -7.93 4.71
C PHE A 133 -9.88 -8.25 5.34
N PRO A 134 -9.92 -9.05 6.42
CA PRO A 134 -11.16 -9.39 7.09
C PRO A 134 -11.90 -8.14 7.58
N GLY A 135 -13.17 -8.01 7.24
CA GLY A 135 -13.98 -6.84 7.58
C GLY A 135 -13.86 -5.70 6.57
N GLY A 136 -13.23 -5.95 5.42
CA GLY A 136 -13.22 -5.08 4.25
C GLY A 136 -12.43 -3.77 4.38
N ARG A 137 -11.82 -3.50 5.54
CA ARG A 137 -11.03 -2.30 5.79
C ARG A 137 -9.57 -2.54 5.47
N ILE A 138 -9.03 -1.79 4.52
CA ILE A 138 -7.65 -1.89 4.07
C ILE A 138 -6.85 -0.78 4.75
N THR A 139 -6.01 -1.16 5.72
CA THR A 139 -5.15 -0.22 6.43
C THR A 139 -3.76 -0.77 6.66
N TYR A 140 -2.78 0.12 6.71
CA TYR A 140 -1.40 -0.23 7.10
C TYR A 140 -0.77 0.83 7.99
N PRO A 141 0.15 0.45 8.89
CA PRO A 141 0.92 1.42 9.67
C PRO A 141 1.89 2.19 8.78
N GLY A 142 1.85 3.52 8.85
CA GLY A 142 2.76 4.34 8.05
C GLY A 142 2.70 5.82 8.38
N ILE A 143 3.46 6.59 7.60
CA ILE A 143 3.61 8.04 7.78
C ILE A 143 3.25 8.85 6.53
N GLY A 144 2.77 8.21 5.46
CA GLY A 144 2.29 8.87 4.23
C GLY A 144 3.42 9.37 3.33
N LEU A 145 4.28 8.44 2.89
CA LEU A 145 5.40 8.71 1.99
C LEU A 145 5.33 7.83 0.73
N PHE A 146 5.88 8.35 -0.35
CA PHE A 146 6.43 7.56 -1.45
C PHE A 146 7.95 7.57 -1.32
N THR A 147 8.58 6.40 -1.48
CA THR A 147 10.04 6.24 -1.37
C THR A 147 10.61 5.58 -2.60
N ARG A 148 11.86 5.89 -2.92
CA ARG A 148 12.65 5.21 -3.96
C ARG A 148 13.95 4.72 -3.36
N THR A 149 14.41 3.57 -3.83
CA THR A 149 15.70 3.01 -3.46
C THR A 149 16.64 3.13 -4.66
N ASP A 150 17.85 3.62 -4.43
CA ASP A 150 18.86 3.69 -5.49
C ASP A 150 19.64 2.36 -5.65
N ALA A 151 20.62 2.36 -6.55
CA ALA A 151 21.43 1.18 -6.83
C ALA A 151 22.33 0.75 -5.65
N GLU A 152 22.62 1.67 -4.72
CA GLU A 152 23.40 1.41 -3.51
C GLU A 152 22.54 0.97 -2.32
N GLY A 153 21.22 0.87 -2.50
CA GLY A 153 20.29 0.46 -1.45
C GLY A 153 19.87 1.60 -0.50
N ARG A 154 20.21 2.85 -0.81
CA ARG A 154 19.79 4.01 -0.01
C ARG A 154 18.36 4.37 -0.34
N VAL A 155 17.58 4.71 0.70
CA VAL A 155 16.16 5.04 0.56
C VAL A 155 15.95 6.53 0.61
N PHE A 156 15.33 7.08 -0.43
CA PHE A 156 14.99 8.50 -0.55
C PHE A 156 13.50 8.73 -0.55
N VAL A 157 13.08 9.83 0.07
CA VAL A 157 11.70 10.32 0.00
C VAL A 157 11.44 10.87 -1.41
N ALA A 158 10.57 10.21 -2.15
CA ALA A 158 10.13 10.64 -3.48
C ALA A 158 8.90 11.55 -3.43
N GLY A 159 8.00 11.30 -2.47
CA GLY A 159 6.78 12.09 -2.28
C GLY A 159 6.38 12.12 -0.80
N VAL A 160 5.82 13.24 -0.35
CA VAL A 160 5.31 13.44 1.00
C VAL A 160 3.85 13.87 0.88
N ILE A 161 2.91 13.02 1.30
CA ILE A 161 1.49 13.31 1.16
C ILE A 161 1.11 14.50 2.04
N ASP A 162 0.37 15.46 1.48
CA ASP A 162 -0.07 16.65 2.20
C ASP A 162 -0.91 16.28 3.44
N ASP A 163 -0.59 16.94 4.55
CA ASP A 163 -1.12 16.69 5.88
C ASP A 163 -1.05 15.21 6.33
N ALA A 164 -0.09 14.43 5.79
CA ALA A 164 0.27 13.15 6.37
C ALA A 164 1.22 13.31 7.56
N PRO A 165 1.38 12.28 8.43
CA PRO A 165 2.31 12.36 9.56
C PRO A 165 3.73 12.79 9.18
N ALA A 166 4.25 12.34 8.04
CA ALA A 166 5.58 12.71 7.56
C ALA A 166 5.71 14.21 7.25
N GLN A 167 4.70 14.82 6.59
CA GLN A 167 4.73 16.26 6.29
C GLN A 167 4.70 17.08 7.58
N ARG A 168 3.83 16.72 8.53
CA ARG A 168 3.75 17.38 9.84
C ARG A 168 5.03 17.27 10.65
N ALA A 169 5.78 16.17 10.47
CA ALA A 169 7.08 15.98 11.09
C ALA A 169 8.24 16.71 10.38
N GLY A 170 7.99 17.37 9.24
CA GLY A 170 8.99 18.13 8.50
C GLY A 170 9.88 17.30 7.56
N LEU A 171 9.43 16.11 7.17
CA LEU A 171 10.07 15.36 6.08
C LEU A 171 9.82 16.08 4.75
N LEU A 172 10.84 16.08 3.91
CA LEU A 172 10.81 16.72 2.60
C LEU A 172 11.14 15.70 1.51
N VAL A 173 10.63 15.95 0.30
CA VAL A 173 11.08 15.25 -0.90
C VAL A 173 12.59 15.45 -1.06
N GLY A 174 13.31 14.36 -1.35
CA GLY A 174 14.76 14.33 -1.48
C GLY A 174 15.52 13.93 -0.21
N ASP A 175 14.86 13.84 0.94
CA ASP A 175 15.50 13.30 2.15
C ASP A 175 15.94 11.86 1.95
N GLU A 176 17.18 11.55 2.36
CA GLU A 176 17.60 10.18 2.56
C GLU A 176 17.16 9.70 3.95
N ILE A 177 16.43 8.59 4.02
CA ILE A 177 16.04 7.97 5.28
C ILE A 177 17.15 7.00 5.70
N LEU A 178 17.81 7.30 6.81
CA LEU A 178 18.91 6.50 7.34
C LEU A 178 18.41 5.40 8.28
N ALA A 179 17.47 5.74 9.17
CA ALA A 179 16.96 4.82 10.19
C ALA A 179 15.62 5.27 10.80
N VAL A 180 14.91 4.33 11.43
CA VAL A 180 13.79 4.56 12.35
C VAL A 180 14.14 3.88 13.67
N ASP A 181 14.12 4.64 14.78
CA ASP A 181 14.51 4.17 16.12
C ASP A 181 15.87 3.44 16.13
N GLY A 182 16.82 3.92 15.31
CA GLY A 182 18.16 3.35 15.17
C GLY A 182 18.27 2.08 14.32
N ALA A 183 17.15 1.54 13.81
CA ALA A 183 17.13 0.40 12.90
C ALA A 183 16.96 0.83 11.44
N PRO A 184 17.41 0.02 10.45
CA PRO A 184 17.19 0.32 9.04
C PRO A 184 15.71 0.58 8.73
N PHE A 185 15.44 1.60 7.92
CA PHE A 185 14.10 1.91 7.49
C PHE A 185 13.53 0.78 6.62
N ARG A 186 12.37 0.26 7.01
CA ARG A 186 11.59 -0.71 6.26
C ARG A 186 10.17 -0.17 6.13
N PRO A 187 9.66 0.07 4.90
CA PRO A 187 8.28 0.47 4.70
C PRO A 187 7.33 -0.46 5.46
N VAL A 188 6.26 0.09 6.03
CA VAL A 188 5.27 -0.62 6.88
C VAL A 188 5.85 -1.19 8.19
N LEU A 189 6.85 -2.06 8.09
CA LEU A 189 7.42 -2.84 9.19
C LEU A 189 8.09 -1.97 10.26
N SER A 190 8.76 -0.87 9.89
CA SER A 190 9.30 0.08 10.88
C SER A 190 8.24 0.73 11.77
N PHE A 191 6.96 0.70 11.35
CA PHE A 191 5.85 1.31 12.07
C PHE A 191 4.87 0.27 12.63
N LYS A 192 5.14 -1.02 12.43
CA LYS A 192 4.34 -2.11 12.96
C LYS A 192 4.26 -1.97 14.49
N ASP A 193 3.05 -2.04 15.02
CA ASP A 193 2.75 -1.87 16.45
C ASP A 193 3.15 -0.51 17.05
N ARG A 194 3.43 0.50 16.20
CA ARG A 194 3.80 1.88 16.61
C ARG A 194 2.76 2.94 16.22
N VAL A 195 1.60 2.54 15.71
CA VAL A 195 0.51 3.49 15.39
C VAL A 195 0.14 4.29 16.64
N GLY A 196 0.10 5.61 16.51
CA GLY A 196 -0.18 6.54 17.61
C GLY A 196 0.97 6.79 18.58
N SER A 197 2.10 6.08 18.44
CA SER A 197 3.28 6.24 19.28
C SER A 197 4.41 6.90 18.49
N PRO A 198 5.04 7.99 18.98
CA PRO A 198 6.14 8.62 18.29
C PRO A 198 7.31 7.66 18.06
N VAL A 199 7.92 7.74 16.88
CA VAL A 199 9.20 7.11 16.50
C VAL A 199 10.17 8.18 16.03
N THR A 200 11.46 7.92 16.14
CA THR A 200 12.52 8.85 15.72
C THR A 200 13.07 8.44 14.36
N LEU A 201 12.86 9.29 13.35
CA LEU A 201 13.49 9.17 12.03
C LEU A 201 14.84 9.88 12.03
N SER A 202 15.88 9.16 11.62
CA SER A 202 17.17 9.74 11.25
C SER A 202 17.19 9.94 9.74
N VAL A 203 17.30 11.18 9.28
CA VAL A 203 17.31 11.54 7.85
C VAL A 203 18.51 12.40 7.49
N ARG A 204 18.91 12.41 6.22
CA ARG A 204 19.93 13.32 5.69
C ARG A 204 19.33 14.13 4.53
N ARG A 205 19.31 15.46 4.70
CA ARG A 205 18.68 16.40 3.76
C ARG A 205 19.53 16.72 2.53
N SER A 206 20.84 16.78 2.73
CA SER A 206 21.81 17.10 1.68
C SER A 206 22.89 16.04 1.64
N ALA A 207 23.34 15.67 0.44
CA ALA A 207 24.42 14.71 0.27
C ALA A 207 25.65 15.13 1.09
N GLY A 208 26.17 14.22 1.92
CA GLY A 208 27.30 14.49 2.81
C GLY A 208 27.01 15.41 4.01
N GLY A 209 25.79 15.92 4.16
CA GLY A 209 25.36 16.71 5.31
C GLY A 209 25.16 15.86 6.57
N PRO A 210 25.06 16.50 7.76
CA PRO A 210 24.81 15.81 9.01
C PRO A 210 23.39 15.20 9.05
N PRO A 211 23.19 14.07 9.75
CA PRO A 211 21.86 13.55 10.03
C PRO A 211 21.01 14.51 10.89
N LEU A 212 19.71 14.54 10.60
CA LEU A 212 18.64 15.22 11.32
C LEU A 212 17.75 14.16 11.99
N GLN A 213 17.34 14.41 13.23
CA GLN A 213 16.36 13.59 13.92
C GLN A 213 14.98 14.25 13.83
N LEU A 214 13.98 13.52 13.34
CA LEU A 214 12.59 13.95 13.26
C LEU A 214 11.72 13.00 14.08
N SER A 215 10.92 13.55 15.00
CA SER A 215 9.90 12.77 15.71
C SER A 215 8.64 12.70 14.85
N VAL A 216 8.20 11.50 14.50
CA VAL A 216 6.98 11.27 13.72
C VAL A 216 6.07 10.29 14.45
N THR A 217 4.77 10.55 14.45
CA THR A 217 3.78 9.62 15.01
C THR A 217 3.09 8.88 13.87
N PRO A 218 3.35 7.58 13.64
CA PRO A 218 2.70 6.82 12.59
C PRO A 218 1.20 6.70 12.80
N ALA A 219 0.45 6.57 11.71
CA ALA A 219 -0.98 6.36 11.69
C ALA A 219 -1.34 5.03 11.03
N ALA A 220 -2.54 4.52 11.31
CA ALA A 220 -3.16 3.46 10.51
C ALA A 220 -3.76 4.11 9.27
N LEU A 221 -3.03 4.06 8.16
CA LEU A 221 -3.38 4.73 6.92
C LEU A 221 -4.37 3.89 6.12
N GLN A 222 -5.51 4.48 5.76
CA GLN A 222 -6.42 3.95 4.75
C GLN A 222 -6.10 4.66 3.43
N PRO A 223 -5.63 3.95 2.38
CA PRO A 223 -5.04 4.59 1.20
C PRO A 223 -5.92 5.62 0.50
N HIS A 224 -7.15 5.27 0.17
CA HIS A 224 -8.07 6.13 -0.56
C HIS A 224 -8.39 7.41 0.22
N GLU A 225 -8.67 7.27 1.51
CA GLU A 225 -8.91 8.41 2.42
C GLU A 225 -7.67 9.29 2.54
N MET A 226 -6.49 8.69 2.69
CA MET A 226 -5.22 9.41 2.76
C MET A 226 -4.96 10.23 1.48
N PHE A 227 -5.19 9.65 0.30
CA PHE A 227 -4.99 10.36 -0.97
C PHE A 227 -6.00 11.48 -1.19
N LEU A 228 -7.29 11.25 -0.88
CA LEU A 228 -8.32 12.29 -0.97
C LEU A 228 -8.08 13.43 0.04
N HIS A 229 -7.67 13.10 1.25
CA HIS A 229 -7.29 14.09 2.26
C HIS A 229 -6.09 14.90 1.79
N GLY A 230 -5.04 14.25 1.29
CA GLY A 230 -3.87 14.92 0.73
C GLY A 230 -4.23 15.87 -0.42
N LEU A 231 -5.09 15.45 -1.34
CA LEU A 231 -5.60 16.33 -2.40
C LEU A 231 -6.23 17.60 -1.83
N ARG A 232 -7.16 17.47 -0.89
CA ARG A 232 -7.84 18.62 -0.28
C ARG A 232 -6.88 19.49 0.53
N ALA A 233 -5.99 18.87 1.30
CA ALA A 233 -5.00 19.57 2.14
C ALA A 233 -3.96 20.33 1.33
N SER A 234 -3.64 19.86 0.12
CA SER A 234 -2.70 20.54 -0.78
C SER A 234 -3.26 21.85 -1.35
N ALA A 235 -4.59 22.00 -1.39
CA ALA A 235 -5.29 23.02 -2.15
C ALA A 235 -5.03 24.43 -1.61
N ARG A 236 -4.47 25.31 -2.43
CA ARG A 236 -4.15 26.70 -2.03
C ARG A 236 -4.10 27.67 -3.20
N LEU A 237 -4.37 28.94 -2.92
CA LEU A 237 -4.13 30.06 -3.85
C LEU A 237 -2.72 30.61 -3.62
N ILE A 238 -1.98 30.74 -4.72
CA ILE A 238 -0.63 31.31 -4.75
C ILE A 238 -0.75 32.70 -5.41
N PRO A 239 -0.55 33.80 -4.66
CA PRO A 239 -0.58 35.14 -5.24
C PRO A 239 0.64 35.34 -6.14
N THR A 240 0.43 36.09 -7.23
CA THR A 240 1.48 36.47 -8.17
C THR A 240 1.73 37.97 -8.15
N GLY A 241 2.88 38.41 -8.64
CA GLY A 241 3.28 39.83 -8.61
C GLY A 241 2.44 40.76 -9.50
N ASN A 242 1.60 40.23 -10.39
CA ASN A 242 0.74 41.00 -11.29
C ASN A 242 -0.74 41.03 -10.84
N GLY A 243 -1.03 40.58 -9.61
CA GLY A 243 -2.39 40.58 -9.04
C GLY A 243 -3.23 39.35 -9.37
N LEU A 244 -2.73 38.41 -10.17
CA LEU A 244 -3.39 37.12 -10.41
C LEU A 244 -3.13 36.13 -9.26
N ARG A 245 -3.99 35.13 -9.14
CA ARG A 245 -3.89 34.03 -8.18
C ARG A 245 -3.87 32.70 -8.91
N VAL A 246 -2.83 31.91 -8.66
CA VAL A 246 -2.72 30.55 -9.19
C VAL A 246 -3.23 29.57 -8.14
N GLY A 247 -4.31 28.85 -8.43
CA GLY A 247 -4.74 27.73 -7.62
C GLY A 247 -3.82 26.54 -7.82
N TYR A 248 -3.43 25.88 -6.73
CA TYR A 248 -2.62 24.68 -6.73
C TYR A 248 -3.38 23.56 -6.04
N ALA A 249 -3.35 22.35 -6.59
CA ALA A 249 -3.78 21.12 -5.92
C ALA A 249 -2.94 19.93 -6.41
N HIS A 250 -2.70 18.96 -5.55
CA HIS A 250 -1.91 17.76 -5.81
C HIS A 250 -2.80 16.51 -5.82
N LEU A 251 -2.92 15.87 -6.98
CA LEU A 251 -3.61 14.58 -7.13
C LEU A 251 -2.66 13.42 -6.84
N TRP A 252 -2.72 12.89 -5.62
CA TRP A 252 -1.93 11.71 -5.20
C TRP A 252 -2.45 10.38 -5.74
N SER A 253 -3.70 10.35 -6.16
CA SER A 253 -4.30 9.25 -6.90
C SER A 253 -5.39 9.81 -7.79
N TYR A 254 -5.60 9.21 -8.95
CA TYR A 254 -6.75 9.54 -9.80
C TYR A 254 -7.59 8.31 -10.17
N ALA A 255 -7.41 7.21 -9.43
CA ALA A 255 -8.12 5.96 -9.65
C ALA A 255 -9.51 5.99 -8.99
N GLY A 256 -10.46 6.65 -9.66
CA GLY A 256 -11.87 6.68 -9.26
C GLY A 256 -12.49 8.07 -9.28
N ARG A 257 -13.83 8.11 -9.37
CA ARG A 257 -14.59 9.36 -9.56
C ARG A 257 -14.49 10.31 -8.36
N ALA A 258 -14.30 9.79 -7.16
CA ALA A 258 -14.20 10.61 -5.94
C ALA A 258 -13.07 11.66 -6.00
N TYR A 259 -11.97 11.37 -6.71
CA TYR A 259 -10.89 12.33 -6.90
C TYR A 259 -11.29 13.48 -7.85
N GLN A 260 -12.04 13.15 -8.90
CA GLN A 260 -12.63 14.14 -9.80
C GLN A 260 -13.62 15.02 -9.06
N ASP A 261 -14.53 14.42 -8.28
CA ASP A 261 -15.53 15.16 -7.50
C ASP A 261 -14.86 16.10 -6.50
N ALA A 262 -13.82 15.63 -5.80
CA ALA A 262 -13.07 16.47 -4.87
C ALA A 262 -12.36 17.63 -5.60
N LEU A 263 -11.80 17.42 -6.79
CA LEU A 263 -11.20 18.51 -7.56
C LEU A 263 -12.24 19.51 -8.08
N GLU A 264 -13.38 19.02 -8.59
CA GLU A 264 -14.52 19.86 -9.00
C GLU A 264 -15.04 20.70 -7.83
N GLU A 265 -15.16 20.12 -6.63
CA GLU A 265 -15.53 20.80 -5.39
C GLU A 265 -14.52 21.92 -5.06
N LEU A 266 -13.22 21.62 -5.10
CA LEU A 266 -12.16 22.60 -4.80
C LEU A 266 -12.19 23.81 -5.75
N VAL A 267 -12.51 23.58 -7.02
CA VAL A 267 -12.53 24.61 -8.09
C VAL A 267 -13.86 25.35 -8.20
N SER A 268 -14.99 24.72 -7.88
CA SER A 268 -16.31 25.38 -8.00
C SER A 268 -16.73 26.11 -6.74
N GLU A 269 -16.52 25.50 -5.57
CA GLU A 269 -17.03 25.99 -4.29
C GLU A 269 -15.92 26.19 -3.24
N GLY A 270 -14.80 25.50 -3.41
CA GLY A 270 -13.71 25.42 -2.46
C GLY A 270 -12.66 26.53 -2.58
N PRO A 271 -11.45 26.31 -2.05
CA PRO A 271 -10.40 27.32 -1.93
C PRO A 271 -9.85 27.79 -3.29
N LEU A 272 -10.12 27.08 -4.38
CA LEU A 272 -9.62 27.41 -5.72
C LEU A 272 -10.64 28.13 -6.59
N LYS A 273 -11.85 28.39 -6.10
CA LYS A 273 -12.94 29.04 -6.87
C LYS A 273 -12.61 30.42 -7.44
N ASP A 274 -11.70 31.11 -6.77
CA ASP A 274 -11.26 32.46 -7.16
C ASP A 274 -9.89 32.42 -7.87
N ALA A 275 -9.41 31.26 -8.30
CA ALA A 275 -8.16 31.13 -9.03
C ALA A 275 -8.30 31.66 -10.47
N ASP A 276 -7.31 32.43 -10.92
CA ASP A 276 -7.22 32.91 -12.30
C ASP A 276 -6.54 31.88 -13.23
N ALA A 277 -5.79 30.95 -12.65
CA ALA A 277 -5.13 29.83 -13.32
C ALA A 277 -4.97 28.64 -12.36
N LEU A 278 -4.82 27.43 -12.87
CA LEU A 278 -4.65 26.21 -12.07
C LEU A 278 -3.32 25.51 -12.38
N VAL A 279 -2.67 25.03 -11.32
CA VAL A 279 -1.59 24.04 -11.36
C VAL A 279 -2.12 22.78 -10.68
N ILE A 280 -2.37 21.76 -11.49
CA ILE A 280 -2.73 20.43 -11.00
C ILE A 280 -1.46 19.58 -10.99
N ASP A 281 -0.95 19.32 -9.80
CA ASP A 281 0.26 18.52 -9.60
C ASP A 281 -0.07 17.03 -9.66
N LEU A 282 0.54 16.35 -10.63
CA LEU A 282 0.41 14.92 -10.89
C LEU A 282 1.73 14.16 -10.57
N ARG A 283 2.68 14.81 -9.90
CA ARG A 283 3.96 14.17 -9.56
C ARG A 283 3.77 13.15 -8.45
N GLU A 284 4.39 11.99 -8.60
CA GLU A 284 4.23 10.84 -7.68
C GLU A 284 2.76 10.43 -7.48
N GLY A 285 2.52 9.40 -6.68
CA GLY A 285 1.18 8.87 -6.48
C GLY A 285 0.78 7.81 -7.50
N TRP A 286 -0.52 7.53 -7.56
CA TRP A 286 -1.10 6.51 -8.42
C TRP A 286 -1.91 7.12 -9.56
N GLY A 287 -1.84 6.52 -10.75
CA GLY A 287 -2.66 6.91 -11.90
C GLY A 287 -4.10 6.41 -11.79
N GLY A 288 -4.68 6.03 -12.93
CA GLY A 288 -6.00 5.39 -13.00
C GLY A 288 -7.15 6.30 -13.42
N ALA A 289 -6.86 7.55 -13.81
CA ALA A 289 -7.85 8.42 -14.43
C ALA A 289 -8.44 7.76 -15.68
N VAL A 290 -9.75 7.89 -15.86
CA VAL A 290 -10.40 7.62 -17.15
C VAL A 290 -10.33 8.89 -18.00
N PRO A 291 -10.34 8.79 -19.35
CA PRO A 291 -10.17 9.94 -20.24
C PRO A 291 -11.10 11.12 -19.94
N GLU A 292 -12.31 10.84 -19.43
CA GLU A 292 -13.34 11.83 -19.11
C GLU A 292 -12.97 12.75 -17.93
N TYR A 293 -11.92 12.45 -17.16
CA TYR A 293 -11.49 13.29 -16.03
C TYR A 293 -10.72 14.55 -16.47
N LEU A 294 -10.33 14.64 -17.75
CA LEU A 294 -9.73 15.85 -18.33
C LEU A 294 -10.78 16.90 -18.74
N ASP A 295 -12.06 16.61 -18.52
CA ASP A 295 -13.19 17.42 -18.96
C ASP A 295 -13.53 18.57 -17.99
N LEU A 296 -12.61 18.96 -17.09
CA LEU A 296 -12.79 20.02 -16.09
C LEU A 296 -13.17 21.39 -16.69
N PHE A 297 -12.82 21.62 -17.96
CA PHE A 297 -12.95 22.92 -18.63
C PHE A 297 -13.86 22.90 -19.85
N ASN A 298 -14.37 21.74 -20.25
CA ASN A 298 -15.33 21.69 -21.33
C ASN A 298 -16.73 21.80 -20.72
N ALA A 299 -17.50 22.79 -21.18
CA ALA A 299 -18.90 22.89 -20.80
C ALA A 299 -19.66 21.65 -21.29
N ARG A 300 -20.34 20.96 -20.38
CA ARG A 300 -21.31 19.91 -20.73
C ARG A 300 -22.68 20.51 -21.02
#